data_AF-A0AAU0Y0Z8-F1
#
_entry.id   AF-A0AAU0Y0Z8-F1
#
_cell.length_a   1.000
_cell.length_b   1.000
_cell.length_c   1.000
_cell.angle_alpha   90.00
_cell.angle_beta   90.00
_cell.angle_gamma   90.00
#
_symmetry.space_group_name_H-M   'P 1'
#
loop_
_entity.id
_entity.type
_entity.pdbx_description
1 polymer ?
#
loop_
_entity_poly.entity_id
_entity_poly.type
_entity_poly.pdbx_seq_one_letter_code
_entity_poly.pdbx_strand_id
1 'polypeptide(L)' 'MPVRTVVITGALTGIGHATAVAYARQGADLVISGRHQTPGEQLAKELRGRLALATGNGSKVTVNA' A
#
# COMPACT_ATOMS: atom_id res chain seq x y z
N MET A 1 18.12 2.11 7.34
CA MET A 1 17.22 3.29 7.35
C MET A 1 15.92 2.90 8.06
N PRO A 2 15.30 3.79 8.85
CA PRO A 2 14.06 3.46 9.54
C PRO A 2 12.94 3.20 8.53
N VAL A 3 12.10 2.20 8.80
CA VAL A 3 10.90 1.91 8.00
C VAL A 3 9.99 3.13 8.06
N ARG A 4 9.55 3.64 6.91
CA ARG A 4 8.70 4.82 6.81
C ARG A 4 7.26 4.39 6.55
N THR A 5 6.34 4.88 7.38
CA THR A 5 4.91 4.71 7.16
C THR A 5 4.38 5.81 6.25
N VAL A 6 3.63 5.43 5.20
CA VAL A 6 3.04 6.34 4.21
C VAL A 6 1.53 6.17 4.20
N VAL A 7 0.80 7.28 4.35
CA VAL A 7 -0.65 7.33 4.28
C VAL A 7 -1.08 7.88 2.92
N ILE A 8 -1.96 7.18 2.22
CA ILE A 8 -2.44 7.57 0.89
C ILE A 8 -3.97 7.56 0.89
N THR A 9 -4.56 8.74 0.72
CA THR A 9 -6.00 8.93 0.53
C THR A 9 -6.32 8.90 -0.96
N GLY A 10 -7.49 8.36 -1.34
CA GLY A 10 -7.82 8.17 -2.76
C GLY A 10 -6.92 7.14 -3.46
N ALA A 11 -6.43 6.13 -2.72
CA ALA A 11 -5.43 5.19 -3.20
C ALA A 11 -5.95 4.20 -4.26
N LEU A 12 -7.27 4.08 -4.42
CA LEU A 12 -7.89 2.98 -5.17
C LEU A 12 -7.67 3.07 -6.69
N THR A 13 -7.46 4.28 -7.23
CA THR A 13 -7.33 4.52 -8.67
C THR A 13 -6.35 5.65 -8.97
N GLY A 14 -5.98 5.78 -10.25
CA GLY A 14 -5.19 6.90 -10.76
C GLY A 14 -3.85 7.10 -10.03
N ILE A 15 -3.57 8.34 -9.65
CA ILE A 15 -2.29 8.73 -9.04
C ILE A 15 -2.11 8.08 -7.66
N GLY A 16 -3.19 7.94 -6.89
CA GLY A 16 -3.13 7.31 -5.56
C GLY A 16 -2.68 5.85 -5.64
N HIS A 17 -3.20 5.11 -6.62
CA HIS A 17 -2.80 3.71 -6.87
C HIS A 17 -1.33 3.63 -7.28
N ALA A 18 -0.91 4.43 -8.25
CA ALA A 18 0.47 4.45 -8.72
C ALA A 18 1.46 4.81 -7.59
N THR A 19 1.07 5.74 -6.72
CA THR A 19 1.85 6.17 -5.55
C THR A 19 1.99 5.03 -4.54
N ALA A 20 0.90 4.32 -4.23
CA ALA A 20 0.94 3.18 -3.32
C ALA A 20 1.87 2.08 -3.84
N VAL A 21 1.80 1.78 -5.13
CA VAL A 21 2.68 0.80 -5.78
C VAL A 21 4.15 1.23 -5.72
N ALA A 22 4.45 2.51 -5.95
CA ALA A 22 5.82 3.01 -5.93
C ALA A 22 6.44 2.90 -4.53
N TYR A 23 5.71 3.26 -3.48
CA TYR A 23 6.19 3.14 -2.10
C TYR A 23 6.25 1.68 -1.62
N ALA A 24 5.35 0.80 -2.07
CA ALA A 24 5.44 -0.63 -1.79
C ALA A 24 6.75 -1.25 -2.32
N ARG A 25 7.19 -0.85 -3.52
CA ARG A 25 8.48 -1.29 -4.09
C ARG A 25 9.70 -0.81 -3.31
N GLN A 26 9.56 0.30 -2.58
CA GLN A 26 10.60 0.84 -1.71
C GLN A 26 10.59 0.23 -0.31
N GLY A 27 9.66 -0.69 -0.02
CA GLY A 27 9.57 -1.35 1.27
C GLY A 27 8.95 -0.49 2.38
N ALA A 28 8.13 0.50 2.02
CA ALA A 28 7.43 1.33 2.99
C ALA A 28 6.20 0.61 3.58
N ASP A 29 5.88 0.91 4.84
CA ASP A 29 4.59 0.51 5.42
C ASP A 29 3.49 1.42 4.89
N LEU A 30 2.37 0.84 4.44
CA LEU A 30 1.32 1.59 3.75
C LEU A 30 0.00 1.56 4.51
N VAL A 31 -0.60 2.74 4.65
CA VAL A 31 -2.00 2.90 5.02
C VAL A 31 -2.73 3.52 3.84
N ILE A 32 -3.65 2.79 3.24
CA ILE A 32 -4.40 3.24 2.08
C ILE A 32 -5.87 3.45 2.43
N SER A 33 -6.47 4.49 1.88
CA SER A 33 -7.89 4.80 2.08
C SER A 33 -8.62 5.13 0.78
N GLY A 34 -9.89 4.72 0.72
CA GLY A 34 -10.79 4.99 -0.39
C GLY A 34 -12.25 4.85 0.02
N ARG A 35 -13.18 4.94 -0.94
CA ARG A 35 -14.64 4.85 -0.69
C ARG A 35 -15.24 3.47 -0.96
N HIS A 36 -14.45 2.57 -1.54
CA HIS A 36 -14.94 1.28 -2.02
C HIS A 36 -14.08 0.18 -1.42
N GLN A 37 -14.73 -0.71 -0.67
CA GLN A 37 -14.07 -1.80 0.05
C GLN A 37 -13.44 -2.81 -0.89
N THR A 38 -14.17 -3.32 -1.88
CA THR A 38 -13.67 -4.36 -2.80
C THR A 38 -12.41 -3.94 -3.55
N PRO A 39 -12.34 -2.75 -4.20
CA PRO A 39 -11.10 -2.29 -4.83
C PRO A 39 -9.98 -2.02 -3.80
N GLY A 40 -10.32 -1.59 -2.58
CA GLY A 40 -9.36 -1.40 -1.50
C GLY A 40 -8.67 -2.69 -1.05
N GLU A 41 -9.45 -3.76 -0.90
CA GLU A 41 -8.94 -5.08 -0.56
C GLU A 41 -8.09 -5.69 -1.68
N GLN A 42 -8.52 -5.52 -2.95
CA GLN A 42 -7.74 -5.93 -4.11
C GLN A 42 -6.38 -5.23 -4.16
N LEU A 43 -6.37 -3.91 -3.98
CA LEU A 43 -5.14 -3.12 -3.93
C LEU A 43 -4.25 -3.57 -2.77
N ALA A 44 -4.80 -3.82 -1.58
CA ALA A 44 -4.00 -4.29 -0.46
C ALA A 44 -3.37 -5.67 -0.70
N LYS A 45 -4.09 -6.59 -1.34
CA LYS A 45 -3.56 -7.89 -1.73
C LYS A 45 -2.41 -7.73 -2.73
N GLU A 46 -2.57 -6.85 -3.72
CA GLU A 46 -1.52 -6.50 -4.68
C GLU A 46 -0.27 -5.94 -3.99
N LEU A 47 -0.43 -4.95 -3.09
CA LEU A 47 0.67 -4.28 -2.41
C LEU A 47 1.42 -5.23 -1.47
N ARG A 48 0.73 -6.12 -0.75
CA ARG A 48 1.37 -7.13 0.10
C ARG A 48 2.26 -8.08 -0.70
N GLY A 49 1.81 -8.50 -1.89
CA GLY A 49 2.63 -9.32 -2.79
C GLY A 49 3.91 -8.61 -3.24
N ARG A 50 3.83 -7.29 -3.46
CA ARG A 50 4.99 -6.47 -3.86
C ARG A 50 5.94 -6.16 -2.70
N LEU A 51 5.41 -5.96 -1.49
CA LEU A 51 6.20 -5.68 -0.28
C LEU A 51 7.03 -6.88 0.17
N ALA A 52 6.50 -8.10 0.07
CA ALA A 52 7.23 -9.32 0.43
C ALA A 52 8.51 -9.54 -0.41
N LEU A 53 8.55 -8.98 -1.62
CA LEU A 53 9.73 -9.05 -2.49
C LEU A 53 10.77 -7.96 -2.18
N ALA A 54 10.36 -6.89 -1.49
CA ALA A 54 11.18 -5.71 -1.24
C ALA A 54 11.77 -5.65 0.17
N THR A 55 11.19 -6.34 1.16
CA THR A 55 11.63 -6.28 2.56
C THR A 55 11.71 -7.66 3.22
N GLY A 56 12.75 -7.87 4.04
CA GLY A 56 12.88 -9.03 4.93
C GLY A 56 12.24 -8.83 6.31
N ASN A 57 11.51 -7.72 6.52
CA ASN A 57 10.84 -7.37 7.78
C ASN A 57 9.34 -7.22 7.49
N GLY A 58 8.47 -7.67 8.40
CA GLY A 58 7.02 -7.85 8.19
C GLY A 58 6.24 -6.58 7.87
N SER A 59 6.37 -6.11 6.62
CA SER A 59 5.71 -4.90 6.10
C SER A 59 4.19 -5.00 6.21
N LYS A 60 3.56 -3.91 6.65
CA LYS A 60 2.10 -3.85 6.88
C LYS A 60 1.41 -2.99 5.83
N VAL A 61 0.28 -3.52 5.32
CA VAL A 61 -0.68 -2.77 4.52
C VAL A 61 -2.03 -2.78 5.24
N THR A 62 -2.52 -1.58 5.57
CA THR A 62 -3.84 -1.38 6.19
C THR A 62 -4.76 -0.63 5.23
N VAL A 63 -6.01 -1.07 5.14
CA VAL A 63 -7.05 -0.44 4.30
C VAL A 63 -8.11 0.18 5.20
N ASN A 64 -8.45 1.44 4.94
CA ASN A 64 -9.65 2.07 5.49
C ASN A 64 -10.55 2.47 4.32
N ALA A 65 -11.55 1.64 4.02
CA ALA A 65 -12.47 1.80 2.89
C ALA A 65 -13.88 2.18 3.34
#